data_AF-A3VFD3-F1
#
_entry.id   AF-A3VFD3-F1
#
_cell.length_a   1.000
_cell.length_b   1.000
_cell.length_c   1.000
_cell.angle_alpha   90.00
_cell.angle_beta   90.00
_cell.angle_gamma   90.00
#
_symmetry.space_group_name_H-M   'P 1'
#
loop_
_entity.id
_entity.type
_entity.pdbx_description
1 polymer ?
#
loop_
_entity_poly.entity_id
_entity_poly.type
_entity_poly.pdbx_seq_one_letter_code
_entity_poly.pdbx_strand_id
1 'polypeptide(L)'
;MQKRHDANLENRIEELYRVGFAKFYFWELYLWYDADRLSKNVFRDIDARYREAGGESVLQQIETRDFTIILEADELSDVLVE
;
A
#
# COMPACT_ATOMS: atom_id res chain seq x y z
N MET A 1 -3.43 -15.54 -6.27
CA MET A 1 -3.52 -14.21 -6.92
C MET A 1 -3.37 -14.38 -8.44
N GLN A 2 -4.21 -13.74 -9.26
CA GLN A 2 -4.06 -13.78 -10.72
C GLN A 2 -2.82 -12.98 -11.14
N LYS A 3 -2.07 -13.41 -12.18
CA LYS A 3 -0.86 -12.70 -12.65
C LYS A 3 -1.06 -11.21 -12.95
N ARG A 4 -2.24 -10.84 -13.45
CA ARG A 4 -2.58 -9.43 -13.73
C ARG A 4 -2.78 -8.61 -12.45
N HIS A 5 -3.29 -9.22 -11.40
CA HIS A 5 -3.49 -8.57 -10.11
C HIS A 5 -2.14 -8.32 -9.43
N ASP A 6 -1.23 -9.29 -9.55
CA ASP A 6 0.13 -9.20 -9.02
C ASP A 6 0.92 -8.06 -9.67
N ALA A 7 0.89 -7.95 -11.01
CA ALA A 7 1.54 -6.85 -11.73
C ALA A 7 0.95 -5.47 -11.36
N ASN A 8 -0.37 -5.38 -11.15
CA ASN A 8 -1.00 -4.13 -10.72
C ASN A 8 -0.60 -3.75 -9.30
N LEU A 9 -0.50 -4.73 -8.40
CA LEU A 9 -0.03 -4.54 -7.04
C LEU A 9 1.44 -4.08 -7.05
N GLU A 10 2.31 -4.74 -7.81
CA GLU A 10 3.72 -4.36 -7.99
C GLU A 10 3.87 -2.92 -8.46
N ASN A 11 3.12 -2.50 -9.49
CA ASN A 11 3.14 -1.12 -9.96
C ASN A 11 2.74 -0.12 -8.86
N ARG A 12 1.81 -0.50 -7.97
CA ARG A 12 1.37 0.34 -6.85
C ARG A 12 2.40 0.40 -5.73
N ILE A 13 3.12 -0.70 -5.49
CA ILE A 13 4.25 -0.72 -4.56
C ILE A 13 5.42 0.11 -5.10
N GLU A 14 5.67 0.08 -6.41
CA GLU A 14 6.67 0.92 -7.05
C GLU A 14 6.28 2.41 -6.98
N GLU A 15 5.00 2.75 -7.13
CA GLU A 15 4.47 4.10 -6.87
C GLU A 15 4.73 4.51 -5.42
N LEU A 16 4.39 3.66 -4.44
CA LEU A 16 4.65 3.90 -3.02
C LEU A 16 6.14 4.18 -2.75
N TYR A 17 7.02 3.35 -3.30
CA TYR A 17 8.47 3.49 -3.13
C TYR A 17 9.05 4.74 -3.79
N ARG A 18 8.52 5.17 -4.94
CA ARG A 18 9.05 6.34 -5.67
C ARG A 18 8.49 7.66 -5.19
N VAL A 19 7.24 7.66 -4.73
CA VAL A 19 6.47 8.88 -4.44
C VAL A 19 6.28 9.07 -2.94
N GLY A 20 6.53 8.04 -2.13
CA GLY A 20 6.32 8.07 -0.69
C GLY A 20 4.88 7.83 -0.26
N PHE A 21 3.94 7.69 -1.21
CA PHE A 21 2.56 7.28 -0.92
C PHE A 21 1.90 6.57 -2.09
N ALA A 22 0.91 5.74 -1.79
CA ALA A 22 0.07 5.11 -2.78
C ALA A 22 -1.35 4.88 -2.26
N LYS A 23 -2.32 4.96 -3.17
CA LYS A 23 -3.73 4.74 -2.88
C LYS A 23 -4.14 3.32 -3.28
N PHE A 24 -4.75 2.60 -2.35
CA PHE A 24 -5.28 1.26 -2.58
C PHE A 24 -6.80 1.28 -2.38
N TYR A 25 -7.56 1.03 -3.45
CA TYR A 25 -9.00 0.92 -3.30
C TYR A 25 -9.39 -0.43 -2.69
N PHE A 26 -10.41 -0.44 -1.83
CA PHE A 26 -10.80 -1.69 -1.17
C PHE A 26 -11.29 -2.74 -2.17
N TRP A 27 -12.02 -2.33 -3.22
CA TRP A 27 -12.47 -3.24 -4.27
C TRP A 27 -11.31 -3.85 -5.06
N GLU A 28 -10.20 -3.12 -5.27
CA GLU A 28 -8.99 -3.66 -5.90
C GLU A 28 -8.34 -4.69 -4.99
N LEU A 29 -8.19 -4.37 -3.70
CA LEU A 29 -7.60 -5.28 -2.73
C LEU A 29 -8.42 -6.55 -2.57
N TYR A 30 -9.76 -6.46 -2.53
CA TYR A 30 -10.64 -7.62 -2.52
C TYR A 30 -10.45 -8.50 -3.75
N LEU A 31 -10.36 -7.88 -4.93
CA LEU A 31 -10.14 -8.58 -6.18
C LEU A 31 -8.74 -9.22 -6.28
N TRP A 32 -7.70 -8.55 -5.77
CA TRP A 32 -6.32 -9.02 -5.86
C TRP A 32 -6.05 -10.15 -4.87
N TYR A 33 -6.49 -9.99 -3.63
CA TYR A 33 -6.27 -10.97 -2.56
C TYR A 33 -7.32 -12.09 -2.53
N ASP A 34 -8.34 -12.03 -3.39
CA ASP A 34 -9.46 -12.99 -3.42
C ASP A 34 -10.05 -13.18 -2.03
N ALA A 35 -10.28 -12.06 -1.35
CA ALA A 35 -10.65 -12.02 0.06
C ALA A 35 -12.04 -11.41 0.21
N ASP A 36 -12.85 -11.96 1.12
CA ASP A 36 -14.15 -11.38 1.49
C ASP A 36 -14.01 -10.20 2.46
N ARG A 37 -12.88 -10.11 3.16
CA ARG A 37 -12.57 -9.05 4.12
C ARG A 37 -11.08 -8.69 4.10
N LEU A 38 -10.76 -7.40 4.06
CA LEU A 38 -9.39 -6.92 4.22
C LEU A 38 -8.97 -7.15 5.67
N SER A 39 -7.92 -7.95 5.85
CA SER A 39 -7.38 -8.32 7.15
C SER A 39 -5.99 -7.74 7.31
N LYS A 40 -5.47 -7.80 8.55
CA LYS A 40 -4.08 -7.44 8.86
C LYS A 40 -3.05 -8.17 7.98
N ASN A 41 -3.41 -9.33 7.40
CA ASN A 41 -2.51 -10.08 6.52
C ASN A 41 -2.30 -9.40 5.17
N VAL A 42 -3.31 -8.69 4.64
CA VAL A 42 -3.18 -7.92 3.38
C VAL A 42 -2.16 -6.81 3.55
N PHE A 43 -2.26 -6.06 4.65
CA PHE A 43 -1.34 -4.97 4.94
C PHE A 43 0.07 -5.44 5.26
N ARG A 44 0.21 -6.59 5.94
CA ARG A 44 1.51 -7.21 6.17
C ARG A 44 2.18 -7.65 4.87
N ASP A 45 1.40 -8.15 3.91
CA ASP A 45 1.91 -8.52 2.59
C ASP A 45 2.38 -7.29 1.80
N ILE A 46 1.61 -6.20 1.84
CA ILE A 46 1.99 -4.92 1.24
C ILE A 46 3.30 -4.37 1.86
N ASP A 47 3.41 -4.37 3.20
CA ASP A 47 4.63 -3.96 3.91
C ASP A 47 5.82 -4.84 3.54
N ALA A 48 5.65 -6.17 3.48
CA ALA A 48 6.70 -7.08 3.07
C ALA A 48 7.17 -6.82 1.64
N ARG A 49 6.25 -6.61 0.69
CA ARG A 49 6.59 -6.29 -0.71
C ARG A 49 7.29 -4.94 -0.86
N TYR A 50 6.86 -3.94 -0.09
CA TYR A 50 7.54 -2.65 -0.05
C TYR A 50 8.98 -2.77 0.46
N ARG A 51 9.20 -3.54 1.54
CA ARG A 51 10.54 -3.86 2.06
C ARG A 51 11.39 -4.60 1.03
N GLU A 52 10.81 -5.57 0.32
CA GLU A 52 11.49 -6.31 -0.75
C GLU A 52 11.88 -5.41 -1.94
N ALA A 53 11.10 -4.37 -2.22
CA ALA A 53 11.43 -3.35 -3.23
C ALA A 53 12.56 -2.40 -2.80
N GLY A 54 13.05 -2.50 -1.56
CA GLY A 54 14.11 -1.66 -1.01
C GLY A 54 13.59 -0.53 -0.11
N GLY A 55 12.30 -0.51 0.22
CA GLY A 55 11.71 0.45 1.13
C GLY A 55 12.21 0.26 2.57
N GLU A 56 12.74 1.33 3.17
CA GLU A 56 13.29 1.30 4.54
C GLU A 56 12.34 1.94 5.56
N SER A 57 11.48 2.84 5.09
CA SER A 57 10.55 3.65 5.88
C SER A 57 9.48 2.82 6.58
N VAL A 58 8.96 3.35 7.68
CA VAL A 58 7.76 2.78 8.32
C VAL A 58 6.54 3.21 7.53
N LEU A 59 5.70 2.27 7.13
CA LEU A 59 4.44 2.59 6.45
C LEU A 59 3.36 2.97 7.46
N GLN A 60 2.69 4.09 7.22
CA GLN A 60 1.45 4.47 7.89
C GLN A 60 0.26 4.21 6.98
N GLN A 61 -0.85 3.86 7.62
CA GLN A 61 -2.10 3.55 6.94
C GLN A 61 -3.16 4.58 7.35
N ILE A 62 -3.76 5.25 6.37
CA ILE A 62 -4.91 6.13 6.56
C ILE A 62 -6.10 5.52 5.85
N GLU A 63 -7.06 5.02 6.62
CA GLU A 63 -8.30 4.45 6.10
C GLU A 63 -9.33 5.53 5.82
N THR A 64 -9.99 5.42 4.67
CA THR A 64 -11.17 6.20 4.31
C THR A 64 -12.36 5.26 4.09
N ARG A 65 -13.48 5.78 3.57
CA ARG A 65 -14.67 4.98 3.30
C ARG A 65 -14.46 3.92 2.22
N ASP A 66 -13.72 4.26 1.16
CA ASP A 66 -13.66 3.44 -0.07
C ASP A 66 -12.24 2.97 -0.42
N PHE A 67 -11.23 3.51 0.25
CA PHE A 67 -9.83 3.22 0.01
C PHE A 67 -8.98 3.43 1.26
N THR A 68 -7.76 2.92 1.20
CA THR A 68 -6.71 3.20 2.15
C THR A 68 -5.54 3.87 1.45
N ILE A 69 -4.98 4.89 2.07
CA ILE A 69 -3.70 5.47 1.66
C ILE A 69 -2.64 4.79 2.50
N ILE A 70 -1.60 4.32 1.85
CA ILE A 70 -0.38 3.84 2.50
C ILE A 70 0.71 4.84 2.14
N LEU A 71 1.44 5.30 3.14
CA LEU A 71 2.43 6.35 2.98
C LEU A 71 3.62 6.10 3.89
N GLU A 72 4.78 6.59 3.48
CA GLU A 72 6.00 6.56 4.29
C GLU A 72 5.87 7.57 5.43
N ALA A 73 6.09 7.12 6.66
CA ALA A 73 5.98 7.95 7.86
C ALA A 73 6.90 9.17 7.81
N ASP A 74 8.06 9.02 7.17
CA ASP A 74 9.09 10.07 7.10
C ASP A 74 8.65 11.23 6.19
N GLU A 75 7.85 10.96 5.16
CA GLU A 75 7.29 11.97 4.23
C GLU A 75 6.15 12.79 4.87
N LEU A 76 5.49 12.28 5.91
CA LEU A 76 4.44 13.01 6.64
C LEU A 76 5.01 14.12 7.53
N SER A 77 6.26 13.97 7.99
CA SER A 77 6.95 14.98 8.82
C SER A 77 7.09 16.30 8.09
N ASP A 78 7.36 16.25 6.78
CA ASP A 78 7.62 17.44 5.97
C ASP A 78 6.34 18.19 5.59
N VAL A 79 5.20 17.50 5.52
CA VAL A 79 3.91 18.10 5.15
C VAL A 79 3.20 18.79 6.33
N LEU A 80 3.52 18.43 7.58
CA LEU A 80 2.87 18.97 8.78
C LEU A 80 3.63 20.14 9.43
N VAL A 81 4.73 20.61 8.83
CA VAL A 81 5.60 21.66 9.39
C VAL A 81 5.47 23.01 8.65
N GLU A 82 4.60 23.15 7.64
CA GLU A 82 4.24 24.45 7.03
C GLU A 82 2.92 25.05 7.55
#